data_AF-A0A7C6Y446-F1
#
_entry.id   AF-A0A7C6Y446-F1
#
_cell.length_a   1.000
_cell.length_b   1.000
_cell.length_c   1.000
_cell.angle_alpha   90.00
_cell.angle_beta   90.00
_cell.angle_gamma   90.00
#
_symmetry.space_group_name_H-M   'P 1'
#
loop_
_entity.id
_entity.type
_entity.pdbx_description
1 polymer ?
#
loop_
_entity_poly.entity_id
_entity_poly.type
_entity_poly.pdbx_seq_one_letter_code
_entity_poly.pdbx_strand_id
1 'polypeptide(L)' 'LPAGAGMGTSGLVGQIMTVNAMGAGGRIILSIILLHFLFPGLIAYFAGRFLRRRGLIKEGDYKLKL' A
#
# COMPACT_ATOMS: atom_id res chain seq x y z
N LEU A 1 -20.27 -7.02 -14.17
CA LEU A 1 -20.67 -7.08 -12.74
C LEU A 1 -19.98 -5.92 -12.02
N PRO A 2 -20.71 -4.96 -11.40
CA PRO A 2 -20.09 -3.80 -10.76
C PRO A 2 -19.52 -4.20 -9.40
N ALA A 3 -18.35 -4.86 -9.41
CA ALA A 3 -17.61 -5.15 -8.19
C ALA A 3 -16.89 -3.87 -7.75
N GLY A 4 -17.53 -3.10 -6.86
CA GLY A 4 -16.96 -1.85 -6.37
C GLY A 4 -17.94 -0.92 -5.65
N ALA A 5 -19.26 -1.13 -5.83
CA ALA A 5 -20.26 -0.36 -5.11
C ALA A 5 -20.43 -0.90 -3.68
N GLY A 6 -19.53 -0.52 -2.76
CA GLY A 6 -19.71 -0.74 -1.30
C GLY A 6 -18.59 -1.50 -0.58
N MET A 7 -17.47 -1.79 -1.22
CA MET A 7 -16.39 -2.62 -0.65
C MET A 7 -15.29 -1.83 0.08
N GLY A 8 -15.60 -0.62 0.55
CA GLY A 8 -14.61 0.32 1.10
C GLY A 8 -13.92 -0.13 2.39
N THR A 9 -14.41 -1.17 3.07
CA THR A 9 -13.92 -1.59 4.41
C THR A 9 -13.16 -2.92 4.41
N SER A 10 -13.12 -3.65 3.29
CA SER A 10 -12.48 -4.97 3.23
C SER A 10 -11.23 -4.92 2.34
N GLY A 11 -10.11 -4.46 2.90
CA GLY A 11 -8.86 -4.23 2.16
C GLY A 11 -8.35 -5.43 1.35
N LEU A 12 -8.73 -6.65 1.72
CA LEU A 12 -8.34 -7.88 1.00
C LEU A 12 -9.21 -8.19 -0.22
N VAL A 13 -10.41 -7.63 -0.33
CA VAL A 13 -11.36 -8.08 -1.36
C VAL A 13 -11.09 -7.47 -2.73
N GLY A 14 -10.41 -6.32 -2.78
CA GLY A 14 -9.84 -5.80 -4.02
C GLY A 14 -8.84 -6.76 -4.66
N GLN A 15 -8.00 -7.43 -3.84
CA GLN A 15 -7.03 -8.41 -4.34
C GLN A 15 -7.71 -9.70 -4.82
N ILE A 16 -8.71 -10.18 -4.08
CA ILE A 16 -9.51 -11.36 -4.46
C ILE A 16 -10.26 -11.12 -5.77
N MET A 17 -10.87 -9.94 -5.94
CA MET A 17 -11.53 -9.56 -7.20
C MET A 17 -10.55 -9.42 -8.35
N THR A 18 -9.35 -8.90 -8.11
CA THR A 18 -8.31 -8.78 -9.12
C THR A 18 -7.84 -10.15 -9.62
N VAL A 19 -7.66 -11.10 -8.70
CA VAL A 19 -7.35 -12.50 -9.05
C VAL A 19 -8.51 -13.16 -9.80
N ASN A 20 -9.76 -12.92 -9.41
CA ASN A 20 -10.93 -13.45 -10.11
C ASN A 20 -11.13 -12.84 -11.52
N ALA A 21 -10.84 -11.55 -11.72
CA ALA A 21 -11.06 -10.86 -12.98
C ALA A 21 -9.89 -11.02 -13.98
N MET A 22 -8.64 -11.07 -13.49
CA MET A 22 -7.43 -11.19 -14.32
C MET A 22 -6.83 -12.61 -14.34
N GLY A 23 -7.33 -13.52 -13.51
CA GLY A 23 -6.84 -14.89 -13.35
C GLY A 23 -5.78 -15.05 -12.25
N ALA A 24 -5.56 -16.29 -11.79
CA ALA A 24 -4.59 -16.63 -10.75
C ALA A 24 -3.17 -16.89 -11.33
N GLY A 25 -2.71 -16.04 -12.24
CA GLY A 25 -1.36 -16.17 -12.79
C GLY A 25 -0.30 -15.69 -11.79
N GLY A 26 0.82 -16.41 -11.64
CA GLY A 26 1.92 -16.01 -10.73
C GLY A 26 2.46 -14.58 -10.95
N ARG A 27 2.31 -14.04 -12.17
CA ARG A 27 2.62 -12.64 -12.53
C ARG A 27 1.73 -11.61 -11.82
N ILE A 28 0.47 -11.96 -11.54
CA ILE A 28 -0.51 -11.05 -10.90
C ILE A 28 -0.22 -10.96 -9.41
N ILE A 29 0.09 -12.09 -8.75
CA ILE A 29 0.53 -12.12 -7.35
C ILE A 29 1.81 -11.28 -7.17
N LEU A 30 2.78 -11.44 -8.08
CA LEU A 30 4.00 -10.63 -8.06
C LEU A 30 3.71 -9.13 -8.20
N SER A 31 2.79 -8.77 -9.11
CA SER A 31 2.37 -7.39 -9.34
C SER A 31 1.65 -6.78 -8.13
N ILE A 32 0.81 -7.56 -7.45
CA ILE A 32 0.11 -7.13 -6.23
C ILE A 32 1.11 -6.78 -5.13
N ILE A 33 2.08 -7.66 -4.86
CA ILE A 33 3.11 -7.44 -3.84
C ILE A 33 3.93 -6.19 -4.17
N LEU A 34 4.37 -6.05 -5.42
CA LEU A 34 5.15 -4.89 -5.86
C LEU A 34 4.39 -3.57 -5.70
N LEU A 35 3.13 -3.51 -6.15
CA LEU A 35 2.37 -2.26 -6.20
C LEU A 35 1.70 -1.90 -4.87
N HIS A 36 1.34 -2.87 -4.03
CA HIS A 36 0.58 -2.60 -2.80
C HIS A 36 1.42 -2.60 -1.52
N PHE A 37 2.62 -3.18 -1.55
CA PHE A 37 3.54 -3.15 -0.40
C PHE A 37 4.80 -2.35 -0.72
N LEU A 38 5.52 -2.73 -1.77
CA LEU A 38 6.83 -2.13 -2.04
C LEU A 38 6.71 -0.68 -2.49
N PHE A 39 5.81 -0.40 -3.44
CA PHE A 39 5.61 0.95 -3.96
C PHE A 39 5.12 1.96 -2.90
N PRO A 40 4.05 1.72 -2.13
CA PRO A 40 3.65 2.63 -1.06
C PRO A 40 4.69 2.72 0.06
N GLY A 41 5.41 1.63 0.36
CA GLY A 41 6.52 1.66 1.32
C GLY A 41 7.68 2.56 0.89
N LEU A 42 8.06 2.50 -0.39
CA LEU A 42 9.07 3.38 -0.97
C LEU A 42 8.61 4.84 -0.96
N ILE A 43 7.36 5.11 -1.37
CA ILE A 43 6.78 6.46 -1.33
C ILE A 43 6.82 6.99 0.11
N ALA A 44 6.37 6.22 1.09
CA ALA A 44 6.39 6.61 2.50
C ALA A 44 7.82 6.87 3.00
N TYR A 45 8.79 6.04 2.61
CA TYR A 45 10.20 6.23 2.96
C TYR A 45 10.78 7.53 2.37
N PHE A 46 10.56 7.78 1.08
CA PHE A 46 11.04 9.00 0.42
C PHE A 46 10.33 10.25 0.95
N ALA A 47 9.01 10.18 1.14
CA ALA A 47 8.22 11.26 1.73
C ALA A 47 8.71 11.57 3.15
N GLY A 48 8.92 10.56 3.99
CA GLY A 48 9.45 10.72 5.35
C GLY A 48 10.86 11.33 5.36
N ARG A 49 11.74 10.91 4.43
CA ARG A 49 13.08 11.49 4.29
C ARG A 49 13.03 12.94 3.82
N PHE A 50 12.14 13.28 2.89
CA PHE A 50 11.93 14.65 2.42
C PHE A 50 11.39 15.56 3.54
N LEU A 51 10.41 15.09 4.31
CA LEU A 51 9.82 15.84 5.41
C LEU A 51 10.82 16.04 6.57
N ARG A 52 11.68 15.04 6.85
CA ARG A 52 12.83 15.19 7.77
C ARG A 52 13.84 16.22 7.29
N ARG A 53 14.16 16.24 5.99
CA ARG A 53 15.07 17.25 5.40
C ARG A 53 14.53 18.67 5.47
N ARG A 54 13.21 18.83 5.40
CA ARG A 54 12.50 20.12 5.57
C ARG A 54 12.37 20.55 7.04
N GLY A 55 12.83 19.74 8.00
CA GLY A 55 12.73 20.02 9.43
C GLY A 55 11.32 19.91 10.01
N LEU A 56 10.36 19.40 9.23
CA LEU A 56 8.96 19.21 9.64
C LEU A 56 8.77 17.99 10.55
N ILE A 57 9.69 17.03 10.52
CA ILE A 57 9.70 15.85 11.41
C ILE A 57 11.12 15.66 11.95
N LYS A 58 11.27 15.49 13.27
CA LYS A 58 12.57 15.17 13.89
C LYS A 58 12.75 13.66 14.05
N GLU A 59 14.00 13.22 14.12
CA GLU A 59 14.30 11.82 14.45
C GLU A 59 13.81 11.52 15.88
N GLY A 60 12.67 10.83 15.99
CA GLY A 60 12.05 10.52 17.28
C GLY A 60 10.57 10.86 17.39
N ASP A 61 9.98 11.67 16.50
CA ASP A 61 8.52 11.96 16.55
C ASP A 61 7.66 10.73 16.30
N TYR A 62 8.17 9.77 15.52
CA TYR A 62 7.53 8.48 15.30
C TYR A 62 7.83 7.45 16.41
N LYS A 63 8.60 7.81 17.45
CA LYS A 63 8.75 6.91 18.59
C LYS A 63 7.44 6.92 19.37
N LEU A 64 6.66 5.86 19.20
CA LEU A 64 5.65 5.48 20.18
C LEU A 64 6.40 5.22 21.49
N LYS A 65 6.23 6.09 22.48
CA LYS A 65 6.54 5.74 23.86
C LYS A 65 5.45 4.79 24.31
N LEU A 66 5.75 3.49 24.29
CA LEU A 66 4.94 2.48 24.95
C LEU A 66 5.23 2.54 26.46
#